data_AF-A0A5C5FRS2-F1
#
_entry.id   AF-A0A5C5FRS2-F1
#
_cell.length_a   1.000
_cell.length_b   1.000
_cell.length_c   1.000
_cell.angle_alpha   90.00
_cell.angle_beta   90.00
_cell.angle_gamma   90.00
#
_symmetry.space_group_name_H-M   'P 1'
#
loop_
_entity.id
_entity.type
_entity.pdbx_description
1 polymer ?
#
loop_
_entity_poly.entity_id
_entity_poly.type
_entity_poly.pdbx_seq_one_letter_code
_entity_poly.pdbx_strand_id
1 'polypeptide(L)'
;MVPFVSRLLREELGGAALARAHSPRDVALLVASRFVRMVGFGAVAPLLVLHLDALGFSHRDAGLFLTLTLLGDVGLSLCISWVADSAGRRRVLALGSLLMACSGFAFYLSRTYLVLLLAATFGVISPSGNEVGPFSSVEVGILSQLVQPEDRVFVLMHYQVLGFVGLALGSVASGSLVTALERGNSTLESYRFVFGCYGAIALVKVVLSLAMSPFAELDHPSFPDRRDAVLEDDSDDETLVGTTPTEQSPLLAVPDRPLAGRTASTTPHVVDPSTKIDVPSPTASSLPLVRLLIVVALFSVDSFASSLTPASYVSLYFKSIYHASISLISTVLAGSALGAVFTSLLAGALSKRVGLVLTMVTTHIPAQVLTAAMAYAPTLPSVVGLYIARTCISSMDSSIRGALLSAMVNKSSRTRLLGGAFPFPPNFIDVELTLLPPRSQVVDVCRTLAAAPGPFVTGRLISIGKFKWVFVISGAIKVVCASLLLSHVCAADGGER
;
A
#
# COMPACT_ATOMS: atom_id res chain seq x y z
N MET A 1 13.19 24.84 19.61
CA MET A 1 12.20 24.05 18.84
C MET A 1 12.85 23.21 17.72
N VAL A 2 13.69 23.79 16.86
CA VAL A 2 14.39 23.08 15.76
C VAL A 2 15.19 21.82 16.18
N PRO A 3 15.99 21.82 17.29
CA PRO A 3 16.78 20.64 17.65
C PRO A 3 15.91 19.47 18.18
N PHE A 4 14.81 19.77 18.87
CA PHE A 4 13.86 18.76 19.38
C PHE A 4 13.13 18.06 18.22
N VAL A 5 12.63 18.83 17.25
CA VAL A 5 12.01 18.29 16.03
C VAL A 5 13.03 17.47 15.23
N SER A 6 14.30 17.89 15.17
CA SER A 6 15.36 17.14 14.47
C SER A 6 15.82 15.86 15.17
N ARG A 7 15.67 15.77 16.50
CA ARG A 7 15.90 14.54 17.28
C ARG A 7 14.71 13.60 17.18
N LEU A 8 13.49 14.12 17.33
CA LEU A 8 12.25 13.37 17.12
C LEU A 8 12.20 12.78 15.69
N LEU A 9 12.62 13.54 14.68
CA LEU A 9 12.70 13.04 13.30
C LEU A 9 13.78 11.96 13.10
N ARG A 10 14.89 12.01 13.83
CA ARG A 10 16.00 11.05 13.71
C ARG A 10 15.78 9.77 14.52
N GLU A 11 15.26 9.89 15.73
CA GLU A 11 15.11 8.81 16.69
C GLU A 11 13.70 8.17 16.64
N GLU A 12 12.62 8.94 16.45
CA GLU A 12 11.22 8.45 16.47
C GLU A 12 10.59 8.31 15.07
N LEU A 13 10.99 9.14 14.10
CA LEU A 13 10.69 8.94 12.65
C LEU A 13 11.82 8.20 11.92
N GLY A 14 12.72 7.55 12.66
CA GLY A 14 13.72 6.57 12.22
C GLY A 14 14.45 6.90 10.93
N GLY A 15 14.88 8.15 10.83
CA GLY A 15 16.06 8.50 10.05
C GLY A 15 17.28 7.64 10.43
N ALA A 16 17.36 7.16 11.68
CA ALA A 16 18.35 6.16 12.09
C ALA A 16 18.19 4.81 11.39
N ALA A 17 16.95 4.31 11.21
CA ALA A 17 16.67 3.09 10.47
C ALA A 17 16.95 3.24 8.96
N LEU A 18 16.69 4.42 8.39
CA LEU A 18 17.08 4.74 7.01
C LEU A 18 18.60 4.79 6.83
N ALA A 19 19.32 5.36 7.81
CA ALA A 19 20.78 5.47 7.78
C ALA A 19 21.50 4.11 7.94
N ARG A 20 20.85 3.13 8.57
CA ARG A 20 21.35 1.74 8.72
C ARG A 20 21.07 0.85 7.51
N ALA A 21 20.33 1.33 6.51
CA ALA A 21 20.11 0.58 5.27
C ALA A 21 21.44 0.35 4.53
N HIS A 22 21.52 -0.73 3.76
CA HIS A 22 22.72 -1.06 2.98
C HIS A 22 23.08 0.06 1.99
N SER A 23 22.05 0.69 1.41
CA SER A 23 22.16 1.90 0.60
C SER A 23 21.10 2.92 1.03
N PRO A 24 21.43 3.89 1.92
CA PRO A 24 20.47 4.91 2.35
C PRO A 24 20.03 5.81 1.19
N ARG A 25 20.91 6.01 0.20
CA ARG A 25 20.63 6.78 -1.00
C ARG A 25 19.54 6.11 -1.85
N ASP A 26 19.65 4.81 -2.11
CA ASP A 26 18.67 4.12 -2.96
C ASP A 26 17.32 3.99 -2.27
N VAL A 27 17.30 3.76 -0.95
CA VAL A 27 16.07 3.80 -0.15
C VAL A 27 15.41 5.19 -0.24
N ALA A 28 16.19 6.27 -0.11
CA ALA A 28 15.67 7.63 -0.24
C ALA A 28 15.13 7.93 -1.65
N LEU A 29 15.86 7.51 -2.70
CA LEU A 29 15.42 7.65 -4.09
C LEU A 29 14.13 6.86 -4.38
N LEU A 30 13.99 5.66 -3.81
CA LEU A 30 12.82 4.81 -3.97
C LEU A 30 11.59 5.41 -3.27
N VAL A 31 11.77 5.87 -2.02
CA VAL A 31 10.72 6.58 -1.28
C VAL A 31 10.32 7.88 -1.98
N ALA A 32 11.29 8.65 -2.50
CA ALA A 32 11.02 9.86 -3.28
C ALA A 32 10.31 9.55 -4.60
N SER A 33 10.72 8.51 -5.33
CA SER A 33 10.09 8.03 -6.56
C SER A 33 8.60 7.71 -6.34
N ARG A 34 8.30 7.02 -5.24
CA ARG A 34 6.91 6.78 -4.84
C ARG A 34 6.18 8.05 -4.43
N PHE A 35 6.79 8.93 -3.64
CA PHE A 35 6.17 10.20 -3.25
C PHE A 35 5.73 11.00 -4.48
N VAL A 36 6.63 11.17 -5.45
CA VAL A 36 6.36 11.84 -6.74
C VAL A 36 5.22 11.15 -7.49
N ARG A 37 5.20 9.81 -7.55
CA ARG A 37 4.09 9.04 -8.12
C ARG A 37 2.76 9.33 -7.45
N MET A 38 2.72 9.35 -6.11
CA MET A 38 1.51 9.60 -5.34
C MET A 38 0.99 11.03 -5.50
N VAL A 39 1.88 12.02 -5.64
CA VAL A 39 1.48 13.38 -6.03
C VAL A 39 0.76 13.36 -7.37
N GLY A 40 1.28 12.62 -8.36
CA GLY A 40 0.61 12.43 -9.64
C GLY A 40 -0.78 11.79 -9.50
N PHE A 41 -0.88 10.65 -8.82
CA PHE A 41 -2.17 9.97 -8.61
C PHE A 41 -3.16 10.83 -7.84
N GLY A 42 -2.70 11.57 -6.83
CA GLY A 42 -3.53 12.49 -6.06
C GLY A 42 -4.10 13.62 -6.91
N ALA A 43 -3.33 14.13 -7.87
CA ALA A 43 -3.76 15.17 -8.79
C ALA A 43 -4.82 14.69 -9.79
N VAL A 44 -4.70 13.45 -10.28
CA VAL A 44 -5.60 12.89 -11.31
C VAL A 44 -6.84 12.22 -10.71
N ALA A 45 -6.74 11.62 -9.52
CA ALA A 45 -7.83 10.88 -8.88
C ALA A 45 -9.17 11.64 -8.82
N PRO A 46 -9.25 12.93 -8.40
CA PRO A 46 -10.51 13.66 -8.41
C PRO A 46 -11.04 13.97 -9.82
N LEU A 47 -10.15 14.08 -10.80
CA LEU A 47 -10.45 14.64 -12.11
C LEU A 47 -10.77 13.58 -13.17
N LEU A 48 -10.36 12.33 -13.00
CA LEU A 48 -10.43 11.33 -14.08
C LEU A 48 -11.83 11.17 -14.68
N VAL A 49 -12.84 10.89 -13.84
CA VAL A 49 -14.22 10.74 -14.32
C VAL A 49 -14.83 12.09 -14.70
N LEU A 50 -14.50 13.17 -13.99
CA LEU A 50 -14.94 14.52 -14.33
C LEU A 50 -14.43 14.96 -15.71
N HIS A 51 -13.24 14.52 -16.10
CA HIS A 51 -12.64 14.79 -17.40
C HIS A 51 -13.33 14.01 -18.52
N LEU A 52 -13.63 12.72 -18.29
CA LEU A 52 -14.39 11.91 -19.25
C LEU A 52 -15.82 12.49 -19.45
N ASP A 53 -16.46 12.93 -18.37
CA ASP A 53 -17.77 13.60 -18.41
C ASP A 53 -17.69 14.95 -19.16
N ALA A 54 -16.65 15.75 -18.91
CA ALA A 54 -16.41 17.01 -19.63
C ALA A 54 -16.09 16.82 -21.13
N LEU A 55 -15.59 15.64 -21.53
CA LEU A 55 -15.44 15.25 -22.95
C LEU A 55 -16.75 14.79 -23.59
N GLY A 56 -17.82 14.64 -22.79
CA GLY A 56 -19.13 14.20 -23.24
C GLY A 56 -19.30 12.68 -23.33
N PHE A 57 -18.40 11.89 -22.74
CA PHE A 57 -18.56 10.44 -22.70
C PHE A 57 -19.69 10.02 -21.76
N SER A 58 -20.41 8.97 -22.11
CA SER A 58 -21.49 8.48 -21.27
C SER A 58 -20.95 7.90 -19.96
N HIS A 59 -21.76 7.97 -18.90
CA HIS A 59 -21.42 7.35 -17.61
C HIS A 59 -21.15 5.84 -17.71
N ARG A 60 -21.76 5.16 -18.70
CA ARG A 60 -21.53 3.73 -18.99
C ARG A 60 -20.13 3.52 -19.56
N ASP A 61 -19.73 4.38 -20.50
CA ASP A 61 -18.40 4.34 -21.10
C ASP A 61 -17.33 4.70 -20.09
N ALA A 62 -17.56 5.69 -19.22
CA ALA A 62 -16.66 5.98 -18.10
C ALA A 62 -16.52 4.76 -17.16
N GLY A 63 -17.60 4.03 -16.92
CA GLY A 63 -17.56 2.80 -16.10
C GLY A 63 -16.75 1.69 -16.77
N LEU A 64 -16.99 1.44 -18.07
CA LEU A 64 -16.20 0.52 -18.88
C LEU A 64 -14.72 0.92 -18.90
N PHE A 65 -14.44 2.21 -19.05
CA PHE A 65 -13.09 2.76 -19.07
C PHE A 65 -12.33 2.39 -17.80
N LEU A 66 -12.90 2.67 -16.63
CA LEU A 66 -12.25 2.37 -15.35
C LEU A 66 -12.12 0.85 -15.13
N THR A 67 -13.12 0.06 -15.53
CA THR A 67 -13.08 -1.41 -15.45
C THR A 67 -11.95 -1.99 -16.31
N LEU A 68 -11.84 -1.58 -17.57
CA LEU A 68 -10.79 -2.03 -18.48
C LEU A 68 -9.40 -1.53 -18.04
N THR A 69 -9.32 -0.37 -17.40
CA THR A 69 -8.08 0.13 -16.78
C THR A 69 -7.64 -0.80 -15.64
N LEU A 70 -8.55 -1.18 -14.73
CA LEU A 70 -8.24 -2.10 -13.64
C LEU A 70 -7.83 -3.50 -14.14
N LEU A 71 -8.49 -4.01 -15.18
CA LEU A 71 -8.09 -5.27 -15.82
C LEU A 71 -6.70 -5.17 -16.46
N GLY A 72 -6.42 -4.05 -17.12
CA GLY A 72 -5.11 -3.70 -17.66
C GLY A 72 -4.02 -3.71 -16.59
N ASP A 73 -4.28 -3.05 -15.45
CA ASP A 73 -3.37 -3.00 -14.32
C ASP A 73 -3.03 -4.41 -13.80
N VAL A 74 -4.00 -5.32 -13.72
CA VAL A 74 -3.76 -6.72 -13.32
C VAL A 74 -2.88 -7.42 -14.34
N GLY A 75 -3.24 -7.36 -15.62
CA GLY A 75 -2.49 -8.01 -16.69
C GLY A 75 -1.04 -7.50 -16.73
N LEU A 76 -0.87 -6.18 -16.69
CA LEU A 76 0.44 -5.54 -16.71
C LEU A 76 1.25 -5.85 -15.44
N SER A 77 0.63 -5.91 -14.26
CA SER A 77 1.29 -6.31 -13.01
C SER A 77 1.83 -7.74 -13.06
N LEU A 78 1.05 -8.67 -13.63
CA LEU A 78 1.48 -10.04 -13.84
C LEU A 78 2.64 -10.13 -14.84
N CYS A 79 2.50 -9.47 -16.00
CA CYS A 79 3.57 -9.43 -17.00
C CYS A 79 4.87 -8.83 -16.45
N ILE A 80 4.78 -7.70 -15.73
CA ILE A 80 5.95 -7.05 -15.15
C ILE A 80 6.59 -7.92 -14.08
N SER A 81 5.82 -8.63 -13.25
CA SER A 81 6.39 -9.52 -12.23
C SER A 81 7.25 -10.63 -12.85
N TRP A 82 6.92 -11.10 -14.07
CA TRP A 82 7.68 -12.14 -14.75
C TRP A 82 8.97 -11.61 -15.41
N VAL A 83 8.92 -10.37 -15.90
CA VAL A 83 10.05 -9.71 -16.58
C VAL A 83 10.97 -8.98 -15.60
N ALA A 84 10.48 -8.61 -14.41
CA ALA A 84 11.17 -7.72 -13.48
C ALA A 84 12.53 -8.25 -13.01
N ASP A 85 12.61 -9.54 -12.68
CA ASP A 85 13.84 -10.15 -12.17
C ASP A 85 14.86 -10.44 -13.27
N SER A 86 14.45 -10.52 -14.54
CA SER A 86 15.35 -10.76 -15.69
C SER A 86 15.81 -9.47 -16.39
N ALA A 87 14.98 -8.42 -16.40
CA ALA A 87 15.30 -7.15 -17.06
C ALA A 87 16.05 -6.15 -16.15
N GLY A 88 16.04 -6.39 -14.84
CA GLY A 88 16.58 -5.49 -13.81
C GLY A 88 15.50 -4.56 -13.24
N ARG A 89 15.44 -4.49 -11.90
CA ARG A 89 14.35 -3.85 -11.14
C ARG A 89 14.28 -2.34 -11.38
N ARG A 90 15.43 -1.66 -11.42
CA ARG A 90 15.47 -0.21 -11.68
C ARG A 90 14.98 0.16 -13.09
N ARG A 91 15.30 -0.67 -14.09
CA ARG A 91 14.90 -0.45 -15.48
C ARG A 91 13.40 -0.65 -15.64
N VAL A 92 12.85 -1.64 -14.95
CA VAL A 92 11.41 -1.89 -14.90
C VAL A 92 10.67 -0.73 -14.25
N LEU A 93 11.19 -0.18 -13.14
CA LEU A 93 10.64 1.04 -12.52
C LEU A 93 10.70 2.25 -13.47
N ALA A 94 11.80 2.43 -14.19
CA ALA A 94 11.95 3.51 -15.18
C ALA A 94 10.97 3.34 -16.36
N LEU A 95 10.85 2.13 -16.92
CA LEU A 95 9.92 1.83 -18.01
C LEU A 95 8.47 2.07 -17.61
N GLY A 96 8.05 1.59 -16.43
CA GLY A 96 6.72 1.88 -15.93
C GLY A 96 6.50 3.39 -15.76
N SER A 97 7.49 4.12 -15.24
CA SER A 97 7.40 5.58 -15.07
C SER A 97 7.32 6.31 -16.42
N LEU A 98 7.94 5.77 -17.46
CA LEU A 98 7.82 6.28 -18.83
C LEU A 98 6.40 6.04 -19.38
N LEU A 99 5.84 4.84 -19.20
CA LEU A 99 4.45 4.54 -19.57
C LEU A 99 3.46 5.47 -18.84
N MET A 100 3.73 5.76 -17.57
CA MET A 100 2.99 6.74 -16.77
C MET A 100 3.11 8.17 -17.34
N ALA A 101 4.28 8.57 -17.83
CA ALA A 101 4.45 9.86 -18.49
C ALA A 101 3.69 9.93 -19.82
N CYS A 102 3.80 8.89 -20.64
CA CYS A 102 3.09 8.77 -21.91
C CYS A 102 1.57 8.86 -21.72
N SER A 103 1.02 8.25 -20.68
CA SER A 103 -0.43 8.34 -20.41
C SER A 103 -0.86 9.73 -19.99
N GLY A 104 -0.08 10.42 -19.14
CA GLY A 104 -0.32 11.82 -18.82
C GLY A 104 -0.39 12.73 -20.04
N PHE A 105 0.61 12.61 -20.93
CA PHE A 105 0.63 13.39 -22.17
C PHE A 105 -0.47 12.97 -23.15
N ALA A 106 -0.86 11.69 -23.19
CA ALA A 106 -2.00 11.24 -24.00
C ALA A 106 -3.31 11.90 -23.55
N PHE A 107 -3.56 12.01 -22.23
CA PHE A 107 -4.71 12.74 -21.69
C PHE A 107 -4.63 14.25 -21.88
N TYR A 108 -3.42 14.82 -21.89
CA TYR A 108 -3.23 16.22 -22.23
C TYR A 108 -3.55 16.49 -23.71
N LEU A 109 -3.10 15.64 -24.64
CA LEU A 109 -3.16 15.90 -26.08
C LEU A 109 -4.42 15.38 -26.76
N SER A 110 -4.96 14.25 -26.31
CA SER A 110 -6.04 13.54 -26.99
C SER A 110 -7.41 13.80 -26.38
N ARG A 111 -8.44 13.69 -27.21
CA ARG A 111 -9.86 13.70 -26.82
C ARG A 111 -10.57 12.40 -27.22
N THR A 112 -9.86 11.47 -27.85
CA THR A 112 -10.42 10.25 -28.42
C THR A 112 -10.49 9.15 -27.35
N TYR A 113 -11.68 8.59 -27.15
CA TYR A 113 -11.93 7.56 -26.13
C TYR A 113 -10.90 6.42 -26.16
N LEU A 114 -10.63 5.85 -27.34
CA LEU A 114 -9.70 4.72 -27.49
C LEU A 114 -8.26 5.08 -27.11
N VAL A 115 -7.80 6.29 -27.44
CA VAL A 115 -6.44 6.74 -27.10
C VAL A 115 -6.31 6.89 -25.59
N LEU A 116 -7.30 7.52 -24.95
CA LEU A 116 -7.33 7.69 -23.50
C LEU A 116 -7.43 6.33 -22.79
N LEU A 117 -8.21 5.41 -23.32
CA LEU A 117 -8.41 4.07 -22.76
C LEU A 117 -7.11 3.28 -22.80
N LEU A 118 -6.46 3.19 -23.96
CA LEU A 118 -5.18 2.51 -24.10
C LEU A 118 -4.12 3.17 -23.20
N ALA A 119 -4.09 4.50 -23.15
CA ALA A 119 -3.19 5.24 -22.26
C ALA A 119 -3.44 4.91 -20.78
N ALA A 120 -4.69 4.85 -20.32
CA ALA A 120 -5.00 4.51 -18.93
C ALA A 120 -4.65 3.05 -18.61
N THR A 121 -5.03 2.10 -19.49
CA THR A 121 -4.78 0.67 -19.34
C THR A 121 -3.29 0.32 -19.30
N PHE A 122 -2.45 0.92 -20.16
CA PHE A 122 -1.01 0.61 -20.20
C PHE A 122 -0.15 1.56 -19.37
N GLY A 123 -0.61 2.77 -19.12
CA GLY A 123 0.13 3.81 -18.40
C GLY A 123 -0.16 3.90 -16.91
N VAL A 124 -0.78 2.86 -16.33
CA VAL A 124 -0.95 2.68 -14.89
C VAL A 124 -1.61 3.90 -14.22
N ILE A 125 -2.64 4.46 -14.84
CA ILE A 125 -3.45 5.52 -14.23
C ILE A 125 -4.44 4.83 -13.28
N SER A 126 -4.21 4.93 -11.97
CA SER A 126 -5.08 4.28 -10.98
C SER A 126 -6.41 5.05 -10.80
N PRO A 127 -7.57 4.46 -11.19
CA PRO A 127 -8.88 5.10 -10.99
C PRO A 127 -9.26 5.26 -9.51
N SER A 128 -8.65 4.44 -8.67
CA SER A 128 -8.93 4.37 -7.24
C SER A 128 -8.00 5.27 -6.42
N GLY A 129 -6.96 5.84 -7.04
CA GLY A 129 -5.90 6.58 -6.35
C GLY A 129 -5.06 5.71 -5.39
N ASN A 130 -5.26 4.38 -5.40
CA ASN A 130 -4.57 3.44 -4.52
C ASN A 130 -3.61 2.54 -5.32
N GLU A 131 -2.65 1.95 -4.61
CA GLU A 131 -1.55 1.16 -5.15
C GLU A 131 -1.83 -0.33 -5.13
N VAL A 132 -2.22 -0.90 -6.27
CA VAL A 132 -2.16 -2.36 -6.49
C VAL A 132 -1.36 -2.72 -7.75
N GLY A 133 -0.78 -1.71 -8.41
CA GLY A 133 -0.05 -1.86 -9.67
C GLY A 133 1.38 -2.39 -9.54
N PRO A 134 2.06 -2.59 -10.68
CA PRO A 134 3.37 -3.25 -10.79
C PRO A 134 4.50 -2.56 -10.02
N PHE A 135 4.38 -1.27 -9.75
CA PHE A 135 5.41 -0.52 -9.03
C PHE A 135 5.56 -0.99 -7.59
N SER A 136 4.45 -1.24 -6.89
CA SER A 136 4.50 -1.52 -5.45
C SER A 136 5.20 -2.86 -5.18
N SER A 137 4.98 -3.88 -6.02
CA SER A 137 5.64 -5.18 -5.88
C SER A 137 7.15 -5.07 -6.04
N VAL A 138 7.61 -4.33 -7.04
CA VAL A 138 9.04 -4.11 -7.28
C VAL A 138 9.67 -3.21 -6.20
N GLU A 139 9.01 -2.11 -5.83
CA GLU A 139 9.48 -1.17 -4.80
C GLU A 139 9.64 -1.87 -3.43
N VAL A 140 8.63 -2.63 -2.99
CA VAL A 140 8.71 -3.39 -1.74
C VAL A 140 9.74 -4.51 -1.82
N GLY A 141 9.89 -5.14 -3.00
CA GLY A 141 10.94 -6.11 -3.26
C GLY A 141 12.35 -5.54 -3.04
N ILE A 142 12.64 -4.36 -3.59
CA ILE A 142 13.91 -3.65 -3.40
C ILE A 142 14.09 -3.25 -1.93
N LEU A 143 13.07 -2.68 -1.27
CA LEU A 143 13.15 -2.31 0.14
C LEU A 143 13.49 -3.50 1.04
N SER A 144 12.92 -4.67 0.76
CA SER A 144 13.18 -5.87 1.54
C SER A 144 14.64 -6.35 1.45
N GLN A 145 15.33 -6.04 0.35
CA GLN A 145 16.75 -6.34 0.17
C GLN A 145 17.66 -5.30 0.82
N LEU A 146 17.33 -4.02 0.67
CA LEU A 146 18.16 -2.91 1.15
C LEU A 146 18.08 -2.66 2.65
N VAL A 147 17.02 -3.14 3.32
CA VAL A 147 16.73 -2.85 4.74
C VAL A 147 16.80 -4.12 5.58
N GLN A 148 17.47 -4.02 6.72
CA GLN A 148 17.60 -5.10 7.70
C GLN A 148 16.22 -5.55 8.21
N PRO A 149 16.01 -6.85 8.50
CA PRO A 149 14.71 -7.37 8.95
C PRO A 149 14.06 -6.60 10.12
N GLU A 150 14.89 -6.14 11.05
CA GLU A 150 14.49 -5.38 12.26
C GLU A 150 13.92 -3.99 11.92
N ASP A 151 14.47 -3.35 10.88
CA ASP A 151 14.12 -1.99 10.46
C ASP A 151 13.04 -1.95 9.36
N ARG A 152 12.73 -3.08 8.69
CA ARG A 152 11.80 -3.15 7.55
C ARG A 152 10.41 -2.60 7.85
N VAL A 153 9.85 -2.93 9.00
CA VAL A 153 8.50 -2.47 9.40
C VAL A 153 8.47 -0.95 9.48
N PHE A 154 9.53 -0.38 10.04
CA PHE A 154 9.66 1.04 10.24
C PHE A 154 9.83 1.81 8.92
N VAL A 155 10.67 1.31 8.02
CA VAL A 155 10.87 1.89 6.68
C VAL A 155 9.60 1.76 5.84
N LEU A 156 8.90 0.63 5.91
CA LEU A 156 7.63 0.42 5.20
C LEU A 156 6.53 1.37 5.71
N MET A 157 6.52 1.68 7.00
CA MET A 157 5.62 2.69 7.56
C MET A 157 5.91 4.08 6.96
N HIS A 158 7.18 4.50 6.90
CA HIS A 158 7.57 5.78 6.30
C HIS A 158 7.24 5.86 4.83
N TYR A 159 7.53 4.78 4.11
CA TYR A 159 7.09 4.58 2.74
C TYR A 159 5.57 4.85 2.66
N GLN A 160 4.73 4.12 3.41
CA GLN A 160 3.28 4.29 3.33
C GLN A 160 2.80 5.71 3.65
N VAL A 161 3.28 6.30 4.76
CA VAL A 161 2.92 7.64 5.23
C VAL A 161 3.22 8.71 4.17
N LEU A 162 4.45 8.71 3.63
CA LEU A 162 4.84 9.66 2.59
C LEU A 162 3.97 9.53 1.34
N GLY A 163 3.43 8.35 1.07
CA GLY A 163 2.51 8.18 -0.05
C GLY A 163 1.19 8.89 0.13
N PHE A 164 0.58 8.75 1.30
CA PHE A 164 -0.66 9.47 1.61
C PHE A 164 -0.45 10.98 1.65
N VAL A 165 0.71 11.45 2.14
CA VAL A 165 1.08 12.87 2.07
C VAL A 165 1.22 13.33 0.62
N GLY A 166 1.87 12.54 -0.23
CA GLY A 166 1.97 12.82 -1.67
C GLY A 166 0.60 12.89 -2.33
N LEU A 167 -0.28 11.93 -2.04
CA LEU A 167 -1.65 11.88 -2.54
C LEU A 167 -2.46 13.13 -2.13
N ALA A 168 -2.34 13.54 -0.87
CA ALA A 168 -2.99 14.75 -0.36
C ALA A 168 -2.47 16.01 -1.06
N LEU A 169 -1.14 16.13 -1.20
CA LEU A 169 -0.50 17.27 -1.86
C LEU A 169 -0.94 17.39 -3.33
N GLY A 170 -0.92 16.28 -4.06
CA GLY A 170 -1.39 16.23 -5.44
C GLY A 170 -2.85 16.64 -5.59
N SER A 171 -3.70 16.14 -4.69
CA SER A 171 -5.12 16.46 -4.70
C SER A 171 -5.36 17.96 -4.46
N VAL A 172 -4.78 18.57 -3.42
CA VAL A 172 -4.90 20.02 -3.18
C VAL A 172 -4.32 20.86 -4.31
N ALA A 173 -3.14 20.46 -4.83
CA ALA A 173 -2.47 21.16 -5.92
C ALA A 173 -3.34 21.19 -7.18
N SER A 174 -3.93 20.05 -7.56
CA SER A 174 -4.83 19.97 -8.73
C SER A 174 -6.07 20.86 -8.56
N GLY A 175 -6.71 20.86 -7.38
CA GLY A 175 -7.89 21.70 -7.14
C GLY A 175 -7.57 23.20 -7.21
N SER A 176 -6.43 23.59 -6.65
CA SER A 176 -5.95 24.97 -6.70
C SER A 176 -5.59 25.39 -8.13
N LEU A 177 -4.90 24.53 -8.86
CA LEU A 177 -4.47 24.76 -10.24
C LEU A 177 -5.67 24.89 -11.18
N VAL A 178 -6.64 23.98 -11.07
CA VAL A 178 -7.88 24.05 -11.87
C VAL A 178 -8.64 25.33 -11.59
N THR A 179 -8.79 25.71 -10.31
CA THR A 179 -9.48 26.96 -9.92
C THR A 179 -8.79 28.20 -10.48
N ALA A 180 -7.45 28.20 -10.54
CA ALA A 180 -6.69 29.30 -11.14
C ALA A 180 -6.87 29.36 -12.67
N LEU A 181 -6.85 28.22 -13.35
CA LEU A 181 -6.95 28.13 -14.81
C LEU A 181 -8.38 28.40 -15.33
N GLU A 182 -9.41 28.01 -14.59
CA GLU A 182 -10.82 28.26 -14.95
C GLU A 182 -11.19 29.75 -15.04
N ARG A 183 -10.35 30.66 -14.50
CA ARG A 183 -10.56 32.11 -14.63
C ARG A 183 -10.37 32.62 -16.06
N GLY A 184 -9.63 31.89 -16.89
CA GLY A 184 -9.32 32.30 -18.28
C GLY A 184 -9.43 31.19 -19.32
N ASN A 185 -9.64 29.94 -18.91
CA ASN A 185 -9.75 28.78 -19.78
C ASN A 185 -11.05 28.00 -19.52
N SER A 186 -11.43 27.15 -20.46
CA SER A 186 -12.53 26.20 -20.25
C SER A 186 -12.15 25.14 -19.20
N THR A 187 -13.15 24.63 -18.48
CA THR A 187 -12.97 23.55 -17.48
C THR A 187 -12.24 22.33 -18.06
N LEU A 188 -12.53 21.97 -19.32
CA LEU A 188 -11.87 20.86 -19.99
C LEU A 188 -10.36 21.10 -20.18
N GLU A 189 -9.96 22.29 -20.64
CA GLU A 189 -8.54 22.62 -20.81
C GLU A 189 -7.81 22.68 -19.46
N SER A 190 -8.47 23.16 -18.40
CA SER A 190 -7.94 23.11 -17.03
C SER A 190 -7.66 21.67 -16.58
N TYR A 191 -8.59 20.72 -16.84
CA TYR A 191 -8.36 19.31 -16.52
C TYR A 191 -7.22 18.71 -17.34
N ARG A 192 -7.18 18.96 -18.66
CA ARG A 192 -6.10 18.48 -19.54
C ARG A 192 -4.74 18.96 -19.04
N PHE A 193 -4.63 20.22 -18.65
CA PHE A 193 -3.38 20.77 -18.13
C PHE A 193 -2.87 20.02 -16.88
N VAL A 194 -3.77 19.62 -15.97
CA VAL A 194 -3.39 18.78 -14.81
C VAL A 194 -2.83 17.42 -15.25
N PHE A 195 -3.41 16.79 -16.29
CA PHE A 195 -2.84 15.57 -16.87
C PHE A 195 -1.47 15.80 -17.52
N GLY A 196 -1.24 16.96 -18.11
CA GLY A 196 0.08 17.38 -18.59
C GLY A 196 1.10 17.49 -17.45
N CYS A 197 0.72 18.12 -16.33
CA CYS A 197 1.54 18.16 -15.12
C CYS A 197 1.81 16.76 -14.56
N TYR A 198 0.82 15.86 -14.57
CA TYR A 198 0.99 14.46 -14.20
C TYR A 198 2.04 13.75 -15.07
N GLY A 199 2.02 13.97 -16.39
CA GLY A 199 3.05 13.47 -17.30
C GLY A 199 4.45 14.00 -16.97
N ALA A 200 4.57 15.30 -16.67
CA ALA A 200 5.84 15.90 -16.27
C ALA A 200 6.37 15.36 -14.92
N ILE A 201 5.49 15.15 -13.93
CA ILE A 201 5.82 14.52 -12.65
C ILE A 201 6.36 13.09 -12.87
N ALA A 202 5.76 12.34 -13.79
CA ALA A 202 6.22 11.00 -14.14
C ALA A 202 7.62 11.01 -14.80
N LEU A 203 7.99 12.04 -15.56
CA LEU A 203 9.36 12.18 -16.09
C LEU A 203 10.39 12.38 -14.96
N VAL A 204 10.06 13.14 -13.92
CA VAL A 204 10.91 13.24 -12.72
C VAL A 204 11.13 11.86 -12.10
N LYS A 205 10.06 11.05 -12.03
CA LYS A 205 10.14 9.67 -11.54
C LYS A 205 11.03 8.77 -12.41
N VAL A 206 11.03 8.94 -13.74
CA VAL A 206 11.96 8.23 -14.63
C VAL A 206 13.41 8.55 -14.24
N VAL A 207 13.73 9.83 -14.06
CA VAL A 207 15.08 10.26 -13.65
C VAL A 207 15.47 9.65 -12.30
N LEU A 208 14.57 9.69 -11.31
CA LEU A 208 14.83 9.09 -9.99
C LEU A 208 15.06 7.57 -10.08
N SER A 209 14.32 6.87 -10.94
CA SER A 209 14.46 5.43 -11.15
C SER A 209 15.78 5.06 -11.82
N LEU A 210 16.24 5.86 -12.78
CA LEU A 210 17.53 5.66 -13.45
C LEU A 210 18.73 6.09 -12.57
N ALA A 211 18.52 7.02 -11.63
CA ALA A 211 19.54 7.49 -10.69
C ALA A 211 19.84 6.50 -9.55
N MET A 212 19.02 5.44 -9.40
CA MET A 212 19.29 4.35 -8.46
C MET A 212 20.53 3.56 -8.87
N SER A 213 21.31 3.16 -7.88
CA SER A 213 22.55 2.42 -8.08
C SER A 213 22.29 0.92 -8.41
N PRO A 214 23.32 0.16 -8.81
CA PRO A 214 23.23 -1.29 -8.98
C PRO A 214 22.84 -2.06 -7.70
N PHE A 215 22.94 -1.46 -6.50
CA PHE A 215 22.48 -2.07 -5.26
C PHE A 215 20.97 -2.33 -5.23
N ALA A 216 20.20 -1.68 -6.11
CA ALA A 216 18.76 -1.91 -6.25
C ALA A 216 18.42 -3.12 -7.14
N GLU A 217 19.42 -3.79 -7.73
CA GLU A 217 19.23 -5.00 -8.55
C GLU A 217 19.24 -6.28 -7.69
N LEU A 218 18.70 -7.38 -8.23
CA LEU A 218 18.55 -8.66 -7.51
C LEU A 218 19.91 -9.28 -7.11
N ASP A 219 20.95 -9.06 -7.91
CA ASP A 219 22.23 -9.78 -7.84
C ASP A 219 23.20 -9.28 -6.75
N HIS A 220 22.81 -8.25 -5.98
CA HIS A 220 23.66 -7.74 -4.90
C HIS A 220 23.46 -8.54 -3.61
N PRO A 221 24.54 -8.96 -2.91
CA PRO A 221 24.43 -9.75 -1.69
C PRO A 221 23.56 -9.02 -0.65
N SER A 222 22.56 -9.75 -0.15
CA SER A 222 21.84 -9.37 1.07
C SER A 222 22.80 -9.22 2.25
N PHE A 223 22.41 -8.46 3.28
CA PHE A 223 23.18 -8.33 4.53
C PHE A 223 23.81 -9.67 4.94
N PRO A 224 25.10 -9.71 5.33
CA PRO A 224 25.73 -10.91 5.85
C PRO A 224 24.85 -11.51 6.96
N ASP A 225 24.59 -12.81 6.89
CA ASP A 225 23.80 -13.48 7.91
C ASP A 225 24.59 -13.37 9.21
N ARG A 226 23.98 -12.82 10.28
CA ARG A 226 24.68 -12.58 11.57
C ARG A 226 25.25 -13.85 12.19
N ARG A 227 24.89 -15.03 11.66
CA ARG A 227 25.47 -16.33 12.03
C ARG A 227 26.92 -16.46 11.61
N ASP A 228 27.33 -15.85 10.50
CA ASP A 228 28.69 -15.99 9.99
C ASP A 228 29.66 -15.10 10.81
N ALA A 229 29.19 -13.95 11.31
CA ALA A 229 29.97 -13.04 12.14
C ALA A 229 30.28 -13.57 13.55
N VAL A 230 29.57 -14.62 14.02
CA VAL A 230 29.86 -15.25 15.33
C VAL A 230 30.81 -16.44 15.16
N LEU A 231 30.93 -17.00 13.96
CA LEU A 231 31.80 -18.15 13.70
C LEU A 231 33.23 -17.75 13.32
N GLU A 232 33.47 -16.48 12.99
CA GLU A 232 34.81 -15.96 12.66
C GLU A 232 35.55 -15.37 13.87
N ASP A 233 34.90 -15.16 15.03
CA ASP A 233 35.51 -14.55 16.23
C ASP A 233 35.91 -15.59 17.30
N ASP A 234 35.70 -16.88 17.04
CA ASP A 234 35.95 -17.98 18.00
C ASP A 234 37.16 -18.87 17.60
N SER A 235 37.95 -18.48 16.59
CA SER A 235 39.04 -19.34 16.06
C SER A 235 40.46 -18.93 16.42
N ASP A 236 40.70 -17.87 17.20
CA ASP A 236 42.07 -17.49 17.58
C ASP A 236 42.24 -17.23 19.10
N ASP A 237 43.22 -17.95 19.66
CA ASP A 237 43.93 -17.79 20.95
C ASP A 237 43.50 -18.51 22.25
N GLU A 238 44.24 -19.60 22.49
CA GLU A 238 45.03 -19.93 23.69
C GLU A 238 44.36 -20.42 24.99
N THR A 239 44.47 -21.75 25.15
CA THR A 239 45.00 -22.45 26.33
C THR A 239 45.00 -21.71 27.67
N LEU A 240 44.15 -22.12 28.62
CA LEU A 240 44.54 -22.16 30.05
C LEU A 240 43.71 -23.19 30.83
N VAL A 241 44.41 -24.28 31.16
CA VAL A 241 44.37 -25.12 32.37
C VAL A 241 43.16 -24.98 33.31
N GLY A 242 42.51 -26.11 33.56
CA GLY A 242 41.41 -26.23 34.51
C GLY A 242 41.81 -26.00 35.97
N THR A 243 40.89 -25.38 36.70
CA THR A 243 40.78 -25.52 38.16
C THR A 243 39.30 -25.52 38.54
N THR A 244 38.89 -26.62 39.18
CA THR A 244 37.63 -26.80 39.90
C THR A 244 37.47 -25.78 41.05
N PRO A 245 36.22 -25.44 41.44
CA PRO A 245 35.92 -24.29 42.28
C PRO A 245 36.36 -24.50 43.73
N THR A 246 37.03 -23.51 44.33
CA THR A 246 37.35 -23.50 45.77
C THR A 246 36.48 -22.48 46.49
N GLU A 247 35.88 -22.95 47.58
CA GLU A 247 34.72 -22.41 48.32
C GLU A 247 35.06 -21.23 49.25
N GLN A 248 36.05 -20.39 48.91
CA GLN A 248 36.41 -19.21 49.69
C GLN A 248 36.84 -18.07 48.77
N SER A 249 35.88 -17.27 48.33
CA SER A 249 36.13 -15.97 47.69
C SER A 249 35.07 -14.97 48.19
N PRO A 250 35.47 -13.75 48.60
CA PRO A 250 34.59 -12.81 49.25
C PRO A 250 33.52 -12.30 48.27
N LEU A 251 32.27 -12.26 48.72
CA LEU A 251 31.06 -11.93 47.93
C LEU A 251 30.95 -10.43 47.57
N LEU A 252 32.08 -9.72 47.48
CA LEU A 252 32.20 -8.29 47.21
C LEU A 252 33.58 -7.99 46.55
N ALA A 253 33.80 -8.53 45.37
CA ALA A 253 34.81 -8.04 44.44
C ALA A 253 34.11 -7.67 43.14
N VAL A 254 33.89 -6.38 42.94
CA VAL A 254 33.39 -5.78 41.70
C VAL A 254 34.60 -5.60 40.78
N PRO A 255 34.67 -6.22 39.59
CA PRO A 255 35.57 -5.77 38.54
C PRO A 255 34.93 -4.57 37.86
N ASP A 256 35.70 -3.49 37.76
CA ASP A 256 35.33 -2.20 37.16
C ASP A 256 34.62 -2.34 35.80
N ARG A 257 33.31 -2.15 35.80
CA ARG A 257 32.56 -1.69 34.62
C ARG A 257 32.45 -0.17 34.71
N PRO A 258 32.82 0.60 33.68
CA PRO A 258 32.67 2.05 33.72
C PRO A 258 31.19 2.42 33.93
N LEU A 259 30.93 3.08 35.07
CA LEU A 259 29.65 3.65 35.45
C LEU A 259 29.30 4.84 34.55
N ALA A 260 28.23 4.72 33.79
CA ALA A 260 27.43 5.85 33.34
C ALA A 260 26.01 5.75 33.94
N GLY A 261 25.90 6.33 35.14
CA GLY A 261 24.74 7.02 35.70
C GLY A 261 23.33 6.59 35.29
N ARG A 262 22.76 5.65 36.05
CA ARG A 262 21.34 5.66 36.40
C ARG A 262 21.04 6.90 37.25
N THR A 263 20.49 7.94 36.65
CA THR A 263 19.68 8.94 37.36
C THR A 263 18.24 8.85 36.87
N ALA A 264 17.34 8.61 37.79
CA ALA A 264 15.90 8.56 37.56
C ALA A 264 15.39 9.88 36.96
N SER A 265 14.79 9.80 35.78
CA SER A 265 13.75 10.72 35.34
C SER A 265 12.85 10.01 34.32
N THR A 266 11.57 9.89 34.69
CA THR A 266 10.41 9.54 33.86
C THR A 266 10.59 9.83 32.37
N THR A 267 10.92 8.79 31.59
CA THR A 267 10.86 8.75 30.12
C THR A 267 10.34 7.37 29.70
N PRO A 268 9.47 7.28 28.68
CA PRO A 268 8.85 6.02 28.28
C PRO A 268 9.91 5.10 27.66
N HIS A 269 9.95 3.84 28.13
CA HIS A 269 10.85 2.81 27.63
C HIS A 269 10.78 2.69 26.10
N VAL A 270 11.87 3.10 25.46
CA VAL A 270 12.22 2.72 24.09
C VAL A 270 12.39 1.20 24.07
N VAL A 271 11.76 0.57 23.08
CA VAL A 271 11.73 -0.87 22.88
C VAL A 271 13.14 -1.39 22.63
N ASP A 272 13.66 -2.23 23.53
CA ASP A 272 14.84 -3.07 23.28
C ASP A 272 14.46 -4.16 22.26
N PRO A 273 15.04 -4.18 21.03
CA PRO A 273 14.69 -5.16 20.00
C PRO A 273 15.21 -6.58 20.30
N SER A 274 15.99 -6.76 21.36
CA SER A 274 16.65 -8.01 21.73
C SER A 274 15.91 -8.84 22.77
N THR A 275 14.64 -8.51 23.08
CA THR A 275 13.80 -9.47 23.81
C THR A 275 13.57 -10.67 22.90
N LYS A 276 14.32 -11.75 23.14
CA LYS A 276 14.04 -13.09 22.63
C LYS A 276 12.61 -13.43 23.05
N ILE A 277 11.68 -13.13 22.16
CA ILE A 277 10.38 -13.78 22.16
C ILE A 277 10.74 -15.23 21.86
N ASP A 278 10.57 -16.11 22.83
CA ASP A 278 10.52 -17.55 22.58
C ASP A 278 9.37 -17.78 21.60
N VAL A 279 9.70 -17.76 20.31
CA VAL A 279 8.78 -18.16 19.25
C VAL A 279 8.69 -19.66 19.38
N PRO A 280 7.52 -20.23 19.72
CA PRO A 280 7.34 -21.66 19.69
C PRO A 280 7.76 -22.16 18.30
N SER A 281 8.57 -23.22 18.26
CA SER A 281 8.90 -23.94 17.02
C SER A 281 7.66 -24.05 16.14
N PRO A 282 7.74 -23.77 14.82
CA PRO A 282 6.58 -23.65 13.96
C PRO A 282 5.90 -25.02 13.84
N THR A 283 4.89 -25.26 14.69
CA THR A 283 3.94 -26.33 14.49
C THR A 283 3.25 -26.04 13.17
N ALA A 284 3.32 -27.02 12.27
CA ALA A 284 2.74 -26.96 10.94
C ALA A 284 1.21 -26.98 11.01
N SER A 285 0.57 -25.92 11.49
CA SER A 285 -0.86 -25.71 11.28
C SER A 285 -1.04 -24.91 9.99
N SER A 286 -0.89 -25.58 8.85
CA SER A 286 -1.53 -25.09 7.63
C SER A 286 -3.02 -24.98 7.94
N LEU A 287 -3.56 -23.77 8.00
CA LEU A 287 -5.02 -23.59 7.99
C LEU A 287 -5.57 -24.44 6.83
N PRO A 288 -6.66 -25.20 7.04
CA PRO A 288 -7.22 -26.04 5.99
C PRO A 288 -7.47 -25.17 4.76
N LEU A 289 -7.07 -25.64 3.57
CA LEU A 289 -7.17 -24.94 2.28
C LEU A 289 -8.52 -24.21 2.13
N VAL A 290 -9.59 -24.84 2.61
CA VAL A 290 -10.96 -24.32 2.64
C VAL A 290 -11.07 -22.97 3.38
N ARG A 291 -10.45 -22.82 4.56
CA ARG A 291 -10.49 -21.54 5.32
C ARG A 291 -9.74 -20.43 4.58
N LEU A 292 -8.62 -20.75 3.94
CA LEU A 292 -7.90 -19.79 3.11
C LEU A 292 -8.75 -19.33 1.92
N LEU A 293 -9.40 -20.27 1.22
CA LEU A 293 -10.29 -19.97 0.10
C LEU A 293 -11.47 -19.08 0.51
N ILE A 294 -12.08 -19.35 1.67
CA ILE A 294 -13.17 -18.51 2.22
C ILE A 294 -12.69 -17.08 2.50
N VAL A 295 -11.53 -16.92 3.14
CA VAL A 295 -10.99 -15.59 3.45
C VAL A 295 -10.63 -14.83 2.17
N VAL A 296 -10.04 -15.50 1.18
CA VAL A 296 -9.77 -14.90 -0.13
C VAL A 296 -11.06 -14.47 -0.83
N ALA A 297 -12.12 -15.29 -0.77
CA ALA A 297 -13.43 -14.94 -1.32
C ALA A 297 -14.02 -13.70 -0.61
N LEU A 298 -13.99 -13.65 0.72
CA LEU A 298 -14.48 -12.49 1.49
C LEU A 298 -13.71 -11.21 1.14
N PHE A 299 -12.38 -11.26 1.03
CA PHE A 299 -11.59 -10.10 0.61
C PHE A 299 -11.84 -9.68 -0.85
N SER A 300 -12.12 -10.65 -1.72
CA SER A 300 -12.48 -10.38 -3.12
C SER A 300 -13.81 -9.63 -3.19
N VAL A 301 -14.82 -10.06 -2.43
CA VAL A 301 -16.12 -9.38 -2.35
C VAL A 301 -16.00 -7.99 -1.71
N ASP A 302 -15.20 -7.83 -0.65
CA ASP A 302 -14.93 -6.49 -0.07
C ASP A 302 -14.30 -5.54 -1.09
N SER A 303 -13.43 -6.07 -1.97
CA SER A 303 -12.76 -5.25 -2.99
C SER A 303 -13.66 -4.93 -4.18
N PHE A 304 -14.52 -5.86 -4.60
CA PHE A 304 -15.63 -5.56 -5.49
C PHE A 304 -16.48 -4.40 -4.93
N ALA A 305 -16.93 -4.50 -3.69
CA ALA A 305 -17.76 -3.47 -3.08
C ALA A 305 -17.01 -2.13 -2.94
N SER A 306 -15.71 -2.15 -2.66
CA SER A 306 -14.85 -0.95 -2.63
C SER A 306 -14.82 -0.26 -4.00
N SER A 307 -14.68 -1.04 -5.07
CA SER A 307 -14.56 -0.56 -6.44
C SER A 307 -15.86 0.03 -7.03
N LEU A 308 -16.99 -0.12 -6.34
CA LEU A 308 -18.23 0.58 -6.68
C LEU A 308 -18.13 2.09 -6.41
N THR A 309 -17.32 2.50 -5.43
CA THR A 309 -17.17 3.90 -5.03
C THR A 309 -15.73 4.40 -5.14
N PRO A 310 -15.09 4.33 -6.33
CA PRO A 310 -13.74 4.85 -6.52
C PRO A 310 -13.74 6.37 -6.36
N ALA A 311 -12.59 6.93 -5.98
CA ALA A 311 -12.43 8.35 -5.65
C ALA A 311 -12.94 9.27 -6.78
N SER A 312 -12.73 8.90 -8.04
CA SER A 312 -13.21 9.67 -9.19
C SER A 312 -14.75 9.71 -9.30
N TYR A 313 -15.45 8.62 -8.96
CA TYR A 313 -16.92 8.64 -8.90
C TYR A 313 -17.45 9.38 -7.68
N VAL A 314 -16.75 9.34 -6.55
CA VAL A 314 -17.10 10.19 -5.39
C VAL A 314 -16.97 11.67 -5.77
N SER A 315 -15.95 12.03 -6.54
CA SER A 315 -15.76 13.38 -7.07
C SER A 315 -16.88 13.79 -8.01
N LEU A 316 -17.29 12.89 -8.92
CA LEU A 316 -18.48 13.09 -9.75
C LEU A 316 -19.75 13.24 -8.91
N TYR A 317 -19.92 12.49 -7.82
CA TYR A 317 -21.07 12.57 -6.93
C TYR A 317 -21.18 13.95 -6.27
N PHE A 318 -20.07 14.47 -5.71
CA PHE A 318 -20.03 15.81 -5.15
C PHE A 318 -20.30 16.90 -6.20
N LYS A 319 -19.78 16.74 -7.42
CA LYS A 319 -19.97 17.72 -8.50
C LYS A 319 -21.40 17.71 -9.07
N SER A 320 -21.99 16.53 -9.29
CA SER A 320 -23.30 16.37 -9.95
C SER A 320 -24.48 16.58 -9.02
N ILE A 321 -24.41 16.09 -7.77
CA ILE A 321 -25.54 16.15 -6.82
C ILE A 321 -25.51 17.41 -5.97
N TYR A 322 -24.33 17.87 -5.58
CA TYR A 322 -24.17 19.01 -4.66
C TYR A 322 -23.51 20.23 -5.32
N HIS A 323 -23.21 20.17 -6.62
CA HIS A 323 -22.55 21.25 -7.37
C HIS A 323 -21.26 21.77 -6.71
N ALA A 324 -20.52 20.87 -6.05
CA ALA A 324 -19.31 21.23 -5.34
C ALA A 324 -18.24 21.80 -6.28
N SER A 325 -17.47 22.77 -5.81
CA SER A 325 -16.30 23.29 -6.53
C SER A 325 -15.19 22.22 -6.57
N ILE A 326 -14.35 22.28 -7.61
CA ILE A 326 -13.23 21.33 -7.76
C ILE A 326 -12.24 21.51 -6.60
N SER A 327 -12.00 22.74 -6.16
CA SER A 327 -11.19 23.03 -4.97
C SER A 327 -11.73 22.32 -3.71
N LEU A 328 -13.04 22.34 -3.47
CA LEU A 328 -13.62 21.63 -2.33
C LEU A 328 -13.46 20.11 -2.46
N ILE A 329 -13.75 19.53 -3.63
CA ILE A 329 -13.59 18.10 -3.87
C ILE A 329 -12.14 17.67 -3.59
N SER A 330 -11.19 18.36 -4.20
CA SER A 330 -9.75 18.13 -4.04
C SER A 330 -9.27 18.27 -2.60
N THR A 331 -9.76 19.26 -1.85
CA THR A 331 -9.40 19.45 -0.44
C THR A 331 -10.01 18.39 0.47
N VAL A 332 -11.25 17.95 0.20
CA VAL A 332 -11.87 16.84 0.92
C VAL A 332 -11.12 15.53 0.71
N LEU A 333 -10.75 15.20 -0.53
CA LEU A 333 -9.95 14.01 -0.82
C LEU A 333 -8.56 14.07 -0.17
N ALA A 334 -7.94 15.25 -0.14
CA ALA A 334 -6.68 15.45 0.55
C ALA A 334 -6.80 15.30 2.07
N GLY A 335 -7.84 15.88 2.67
CA GLY A 335 -8.14 15.73 4.09
C GLY A 335 -8.37 14.27 4.47
N SER A 336 -9.07 13.51 3.63
CA SER A 336 -9.23 12.06 3.80
C SER A 336 -7.91 11.29 3.72
N ALA A 337 -7.01 11.65 2.80
CA ALA A 337 -5.70 11.02 2.69
C ALA A 337 -4.81 11.31 3.92
N LEU A 338 -4.85 12.54 4.45
CA LEU A 338 -4.15 12.88 5.69
C LEU A 338 -4.77 12.19 6.91
N GLY A 339 -6.10 12.11 6.99
CA GLY A 339 -6.80 11.35 8.03
C GLY A 339 -6.37 9.89 8.06
N ALA A 340 -6.16 9.28 6.89
CA ALA A 340 -5.68 7.91 6.78
C ALA A 340 -4.28 7.70 7.39
N VAL A 341 -3.40 8.71 7.33
CA VAL A 341 -2.08 8.65 7.99
C VAL A 341 -2.24 8.50 9.49
N PHE A 342 -3.02 9.39 10.12
CA PHE A 342 -3.21 9.37 11.58
C PHE A 342 -3.83 8.06 12.06
N THR A 343 -4.85 7.55 11.36
CA THR A 343 -5.51 6.30 11.72
C THR A 343 -4.60 5.09 11.50
N SER A 344 -3.84 5.04 10.39
CA SER A 344 -2.96 3.90 10.10
C SER A 344 -1.83 3.73 11.12
N LEU A 345 -1.34 4.84 11.70
CA LEU A 345 -0.38 4.82 12.81
C LEU A 345 -1.01 4.31 14.10
N LEU A 346 -2.27 4.68 14.37
CA LEU A 346 -3.02 4.23 15.55
C LEU A 346 -3.42 2.76 15.48
N ALA A 347 -3.57 2.20 14.27
CA ALA A 347 -3.98 0.82 14.01
C ALA A 347 -3.13 -0.20 14.78
N GLY A 348 -1.80 -0.03 14.78
CA GLY A 348 -0.87 -0.95 15.42
C GLY A 348 -0.95 -0.96 16.95
N ALA A 349 -1.32 0.19 17.56
CA ALA A 349 -1.56 0.27 18.99
C ALA A 349 -2.88 -0.41 19.39
N LEU A 350 -3.92 -0.24 18.57
CA LEU A 350 -5.24 -0.82 18.82
C LEU A 350 -5.25 -2.34 18.61
N SER A 351 -4.59 -2.83 17.56
CA SER A 351 -4.51 -4.26 17.26
C SER A 351 -3.82 -5.08 18.35
N LYS A 352 -2.88 -4.48 19.09
CA LYS A 352 -2.22 -5.13 20.24
C LYS A 352 -3.14 -5.32 21.45
N ARG A 353 -4.13 -4.44 21.62
CA ARG A 353 -5.07 -4.47 22.77
C ARG A 353 -6.31 -5.32 22.50
N VAL A 354 -6.82 -5.26 21.28
CA VAL A 354 -8.13 -5.82 20.90
C VAL A 354 -8.01 -7.06 20.00
N GLY A 355 -6.84 -7.29 19.40
CA GLY A 355 -6.61 -8.36 18.43
C GLY A 355 -6.86 -7.90 16.98
N LEU A 356 -6.16 -8.52 16.01
CA LEU A 356 -6.16 -8.09 14.60
C LEU A 356 -7.57 -8.15 13.96
N VAL A 357 -8.28 -9.27 14.12
CA VAL A 357 -9.59 -9.47 13.46
C VAL A 357 -10.68 -8.60 14.08
N LEU A 358 -10.75 -8.53 15.40
CA LEU A 358 -11.76 -7.72 16.07
C LEU A 358 -11.55 -6.23 15.81
N THR A 359 -10.29 -5.77 15.77
CA THR A 359 -9.96 -4.39 15.37
C THR A 359 -10.47 -4.11 13.95
N MET A 360 -10.23 -5.01 13.00
CA MET A 360 -10.70 -4.86 11.62
C MET A 360 -12.23 -4.80 11.53
N VAL A 361 -12.96 -5.70 12.20
CA VAL A 361 -14.43 -5.73 12.08
C VAL A 361 -15.10 -4.53 12.76
N THR A 362 -14.58 -4.13 13.93
CA THR A 362 -15.12 -2.99 14.71
C THR A 362 -14.92 -1.65 14.01
N THR A 363 -13.88 -1.49 13.19
CA THR A 363 -13.67 -0.30 12.35
C THR A 363 -14.45 -0.38 11.04
N HIS A 364 -14.48 -1.55 10.39
CA HIS A 364 -15.16 -1.69 9.11
C HIS A 364 -16.66 -1.41 9.23
N ILE A 365 -17.38 -2.05 10.16
CA ILE A 365 -18.86 -1.95 10.19
C ILE A 365 -19.34 -0.50 10.30
N PRO A 366 -18.89 0.33 11.26
CA PRO A 366 -19.27 1.73 11.34
C PRO A 366 -18.90 2.53 10.10
N ALA A 367 -17.70 2.31 9.55
CA ALA A 367 -17.27 3.01 8.35
C ALA A 367 -18.18 2.70 7.14
N GLN A 368 -18.65 1.47 7.00
CA GLN A 368 -19.53 1.08 5.91
C GLN A 368 -21.00 1.49 6.12
N VAL A 369 -21.42 1.65 7.37
CA VAL A 369 -22.69 2.34 7.68
C VAL A 369 -22.62 3.80 7.25
N LEU A 370 -21.51 4.49 7.54
CA LEU A 370 -21.29 5.87 7.06
C LEU A 370 -21.25 5.95 5.53
N THR A 371 -20.68 4.95 4.84
CA THR A 371 -20.78 4.81 3.38
C THR A 371 -22.22 4.86 2.92
N ALA A 372 -23.08 3.98 3.47
CA ALA A 372 -24.49 3.92 3.08
C ALA A 372 -25.23 5.23 3.44
N ALA A 373 -24.90 5.86 4.57
CA ALA A 373 -25.50 7.12 5.00
C ALA A 373 -25.24 8.28 4.02
N MET A 374 -24.14 8.27 3.26
CA MET A 374 -23.84 9.30 2.25
C MET A 374 -24.95 9.42 1.18
N ALA A 375 -25.69 8.34 0.91
CA ALA A 375 -26.81 8.36 -0.03
C ALA A 375 -27.98 9.25 0.42
N TYR A 376 -28.14 9.41 1.74
CA TYR A 376 -29.25 10.11 2.37
C TYR A 376 -28.87 11.49 2.92
N ALA A 377 -27.61 11.91 2.74
CA ALA A 377 -27.10 13.17 3.23
C ALA A 377 -27.81 14.37 2.56
N PRO A 378 -28.48 15.26 3.32
CA PRO A 378 -29.28 16.33 2.74
C PRO A 378 -28.44 17.51 2.22
N THR A 379 -27.27 17.76 2.82
CA THR A 379 -26.46 18.96 2.54
C THR A 379 -25.01 18.62 2.22
N LEU A 380 -24.34 19.50 1.48
CA LEU A 380 -22.92 19.34 1.13
C LEU A 380 -22.00 19.16 2.36
N PRO A 381 -22.13 19.95 3.45
CA PRO A 381 -21.31 19.72 4.64
C PRO A 381 -21.58 18.36 5.30
N SER A 382 -22.84 17.89 5.29
CA SER A 382 -23.18 16.59 5.89
C SER A 382 -22.52 15.42 5.15
N VAL A 383 -22.55 15.43 3.81
CA VAL A 383 -21.94 14.35 3.02
C VAL A 383 -20.41 14.39 3.10
N VAL A 384 -19.82 15.58 3.16
CA VAL A 384 -18.37 15.77 3.37
C VAL A 384 -17.96 15.24 4.74
N GLY A 385 -18.70 15.58 5.80
CA GLY A 385 -18.45 15.08 7.15
C GLY A 385 -18.55 13.54 7.22
N LEU A 386 -19.58 12.95 6.61
CA LEU A 386 -19.73 11.50 6.52
C LEU A 386 -18.57 10.83 5.76
N TYR A 387 -18.15 11.43 4.64
CA TYR A 387 -17.04 10.91 3.84
C TYR A 387 -15.71 10.93 4.61
N ILE A 388 -15.38 12.07 5.23
CA ILE A 388 -14.15 12.21 6.04
C ILE A 388 -14.18 11.22 7.21
N ALA A 389 -15.28 11.19 7.97
CA ALA A 389 -15.44 10.26 9.09
C ALA A 389 -15.29 8.79 8.65
N ARG A 390 -15.94 8.40 7.55
CA ARG A 390 -15.78 7.06 6.94
C ARG A 390 -14.32 6.76 6.63
N THR A 391 -13.61 7.67 5.97
CA THR A 391 -12.21 7.45 5.56
C THR A 391 -11.27 7.36 6.75
N CYS A 392 -11.48 8.17 7.79
CA CYS A 392 -10.72 8.10 9.03
C CYS A 392 -10.95 6.79 9.77
N ILE A 393 -12.15 6.20 9.72
CA ILE A 393 -12.41 4.93 10.40
C ILE A 393 -11.91 3.73 9.56
N SER A 394 -12.15 3.71 8.24
CA SER A 394 -11.80 2.58 7.36
C SER A 394 -10.31 2.49 6.99
N SER A 395 -9.53 3.55 7.21
CA SER A 395 -8.09 3.53 6.88
C SER A 395 -7.26 2.62 7.79
N MET A 396 -7.82 2.21 8.94
CA MET A 396 -7.19 1.30 9.91
C MET A 396 -6.90 -0.09 9.32
N ASP A 397 -7.59 -0.46 8.24
CA ASP A 397 -7.63 -1.83 7.74
C ASP A 397 -6.44 -2.20 6.83
N SER A 398 -5.77 -1.21 6.24
CA SER A 398 -4.69 -1.43 5.26
C SER A 398 -3.48 -2.14 5.89
N SER A 399 -3.06 -1.70 7.08
CA SER A 399 -1.95 -2.29 7.84
C SER A 399 -2.31 -3.64 8.46
N ILE A 400 -3.54 -3.79 8.96
CA ILE A 400 -4.01 -4.98 9.68
C ILE A 400 -4.25 -6.14 8.70
N ARG A 401 -4.81 -5.89 7.53
CA ARG A 401 -5.08 -6.91 6.50
C ARG A 401 -3.80 -7.51 5.94
N GLY A 402 -2.78 -6.68 5.70
CA GLY A 402 -1.46 -7.16 5.29
C GLY A 402 -0.82 -8.06 6.37
N ALA A 403 -0.91 -7.66 7.63
CA ALA A 403 -0.45 -8.48 8.75
C ALA A 403 -1.20 -9.82 8.85
N LEU A 404 -2.54 -9.81 8.75
CA LEU A 404 -3.37 -11.02 8.78
C LEU A 404 -3.03 -11.98 7.64
N LEU A 405 -2.94 -11.49 6.41
CA LEU A 405 -2.56 -12.31 5.25
C LEU A 405 -1.13 -12.87 5.40
N SER A 406 -0.21 -12.08 5.94
CA SER A 406 1.16 -12.54 6.18
C SER A 406 1.26 -13.58 7.30
N ALA A 407 0.38 -13.52 8.30
CA ALA A 407 0.28 -14.50 9.38
C ALA A 407 -0.37 -15.82 8.90
N MET A 408 -1.38 -15.72 8.03
CA MET A 408 -2.06 -16.88 7.45
C MET A 408 -1.24 -17.61 6.38
N VAL A 409 -0.30 -16.91 5.73
CA VAL A 409 0.53 -17.46 4.65
C VAL A 409 1.96 -17.70 5.16
N ASN A 410 2.25 -18.96 5.48
CA ASN A 410 3.53 -19.41 6.07
C ASN A 410 4.77 -18.99 5.24
N LYS A 411 5.84 -18.56 5.94
CA LYS A 411 7.12 -18.07 5.37
C LYS A 411 7.83 -19.11 4.49
N SER A 412 7.64 -20.41 4.76
CA SER A 412 8.27 -21.52 4.05
C SER A 412 7.79 -21.73 2.60
N SER A 413 6.76 -21.00 2.16
CA SER A 413 6.26 -21.06 0.78
C SER A 413 6.78 -19.95 -0.15
N ARG A 414 7.63 -19.04 0.34
CA ARG A 414 8.16 -17.90 -0.45
C ARG A 414 9.43 -18.20 -1.25
N THR A 415 10.01 -19.39 -1.12
CA THR A 415 11.33 -19.72 -1.68
C THR A 415 11.44 -21.20 -2.01
N ARG A 416 10.66 -21.68 -2.98
CA ARG A 416 11.02 -22.87 -3.76
C ARG A 416 11.03 -22.53 -5.26
N LEU A 417 11.82 -21.51 -5.60
CA LEU A 417 12.16 -21.14 -6.98
C LEU A 417 13.59 -20.56 -7.01
N LEU A 418 14.50 -21.15 -6.24
CA LEU A 418 15.93 -20.87 -6.28
C LEU A 418 16.65 -22.21 -6.12
N GLY A 419 16.87 -22.89 -7.25
CA GLY A 419 17.60 -24.15 -7.31
C GLY A 419 17.02 -25.11 -8.34
N GLY A 420 17.47 -25.01 -9.59
CA GLY A 420 17.20 -26.03 -10.62
C GLY A 420 17.03 -25.43 -12.02
N ALA A 421 18.09 -25.52 -12.80
CA ALA A 421 18.25 -25.15 -14.20
C ALA A 421 17.02 -25.34 -15.13
N PHE A 422 16.82 -24.40 -16.07
CA PHE A 422 16.26 -24.71 -17.40
C PHE A 422 17.08 -25.85 -18.03
N PRO A 423 16.47 -26.85 -18.71
CA PRO A 423 15.65 -26.65 -19.91
C PRO A 423 14.38 -27.55 -20.01
N PHE A 424 13.43 -27.21 -20.89
CA PHE A 424 12.38 -28.15 -21.37
C PHE A 424 13.00 -29.35 -22.10
N PRO A 425 12.39 -30.57 -22.27
CA PRO A 425 10.96 -31.00 -22.21
C PRO A 425 10.75 -32.38 -21.48
N PRO A 426 9.74 -33.24 -21.77
CA PRO A 426 8.27 -33.11 -21.70
C PRO A 426 7.67 -33.99 -20.56
N ASN A 427 6.87 -33.42 -19.66
CA ASN A 427 5.82 -34.14 -18.92
C ASN A 427 4.77 -33.12 -18.49
N PHE A 428 3.59 -33.20 -19.11
CA PHE A 428 2.60 -32.14 -19.20
C PHE A 428 1.63 -32.05 -18.01
N ILE A 429 1.99 -32.60 -16.84
CA ILE A 429 1.07 -32.75 -15.70
C ILE A 429 1.53 -32.04 -14.42
N ASP A 430 2.82 -31.67 -14.29
CA ASP A 430 3.32 -31.00 -13.07
C ASP A 430 3.52 -29.46 -13.22
N VAL A 431 2.85 -28.84 -14.19
CA VAL A 431 2.97 -27.39 -14.49
C VAL A 431 2.08 -26.52 -13.56
N GLU A 432 1.20 -27.12 -12.77
CA GLU A 432 0.11 -26.38 -12.13
C GLU A 432 0.49 -25.65 -10.82
N LEU A 433 1.65 -25.93 -10.21
CA LEU A 433 2.04 -25.33 -8.92
C LEU A 433 3.32 -24.49 -8.91
N THR A 434 4.13 -24.56 -9.96
CA THR A 434 5.41 -23.83 -10.10
C THR A 434 5.28 -22.46 -10.77
N LEU A 435 4.12 -22.18 -11.39
CA LEU A 435 3.82 -20.89 -12.04
C LEU A 435 3.00 -19.93 -11.18
N LEU A 436 2.59 -20.36 -9.97
CA LEU A 436 1.82 -19.49 -9.10
C LEU A 436 2.76 -18.49 -8.43
N PRO A 437 2.48 -17.17 -8.56
CA PRO A 437 3.21 -16.17 -7.80
C PRO A 437 3.10 -16.45 -6.29
N PRO A 438 3.99 -15.91 -5.45
CA PRO A 438 3.94 -16.11 -4.00
C PRO A 438 2.50 -15.93 -3.49
N ARG A 439 2.04 -16.82 -2.61
CA ARG A 439 0.61 -16.93 -2.21
C ARG A 439 -0.05 -15.59 -1.81
N SER A 440 0.71 -14.60 -1.33
CA SER A 440 0.24 -13.24 -1.07
C SER A 440 -0.17 -12.47 -2.34
N GLN A 441 0.57 -12.63 -3.44
CA GLN A 441 0.30 -12.00 -4.72
C GLN A 441 -0.94 -12.60 -5.41
N VAL A 442 -1.24 -13.88 -5.18
CA VAL A 442 -2.50 -14.51 -5.64
C VAL A 442 -3.72 -13.82 -5.02
N VAL A 443 -3.65 -13.49 -3.72
CA VAL A 443 -4.75 -12.77 -3.04
C VAL A 443 -4.97 -11.40 -3.66
N ASP A 444 -3.91 -10.64 -3.93
CA ASP A 444 -4.02 -9.32 -4.54
C ASP A 444 -4.50 -9.37 -5.99
N VAL A 445 -4.12 -10.39 -6.76
CA VAL A 445 -4.64 -10.61 -8.13
C VAL A 445 -6.14 -10.92 -8.09
N CYS A 446 -6.57 -11.87 -7.25
CA CYS A 446 -8.00 -12.20 -7.10
C CYS A 446 -8.80 -10.97 -6.66
N ARG A 447 -8.26 -10.20 -5.73
CA ARG A 447 -8.86 -8.97 -5.19
C ARG A 447 -9.07 -7.92 -6.27
N THR A 448 -8.06 -7.70 -7.10
CA THR A 448 -8.11 -6.70 -8.18
C THR A 448 -9.01 -7.15 -9.32
N LEU A 449 -8.99 -8.44 -9.65
CA LEU A 449 -9.91 -9.03 -10.62
C LEU A 449 -11.37 -8.91 -10.16
N ALA A 450 -11.63 -9.14 -8.88
CA ALA A 450 -12.95 -8.93 -8.28
C ALA A 450 -13.37 -7.46 -8.22
N ALA A 451 -12.41 -6.52 -8.12
CA ALA A 451 -12.65 -5.08 -8.18
C ALA A 451 -12.96 -4.57 -9.60
N ALA A 452 -12.47 -5.25 -10.65
CA ALA A 452 -12.64 -4.80 -12.03
C ALA A 452 -14.10 -4.48 -12.45
N PRO A 453 -15.13 -5.31 -12.16
CA PRO A 453 -16.49 -5.02 -12.62
C PRO A 453 -17.20 -3.87 -11.87
N GLY A 454 -16.70 -3.42 -10.71
CA GLY A 454 -17.40 -2.42 -9.90
C GLY A 454 -17.65 -1.08 -10.61
N PRO A 455 -16.64 -0.45 -11.21
CA PRO A 455 -16.84 0.81 -11.92
C PRO A 455 -17.86 0.74 -13.06
N PHE A 456 -17.90 -0.37 -13.82
CA PHE A 456 -18.93 -0.60 -14.83
C PHE A 456 -20.34 -0.65 -14.23
N VAL A 457 -20.53 -1.36 -13.12
CA VAL A 457 -21.81 -1.40 -12.39
C VAL A 457 -22.21 -0.01 -11.94
N THR A 458 -21.27 0.77 -11.39
CA THR A 458 -21.48 2.16 -10.99
C THR A 458 -21.88 3.04 -12.16
N GLY A 459 -21.17 3.00 -13.28
CA GLY A 459 -21.50 3.74 -14.49
C GLY A 459 -22.90 3.42 -15.01
N ARG A 460 -23.30 2.14 -14.96
CA ARG A 460 -24.65 1.70 -15.34
C ARG A 460 -25.71 2.21 -14.38
N LEU A 461 -25.49 2.14 -13.06
CA LEU A 461 -26.40 2.66 -12.04
C LEU A 461 -26.61 4.18 -12.17
N ILE A 462 -25.54 4.92 -12.47
CA ILE A 462 -25.63 6.36 -12.73
C ILE A 462 -26.48 6.63 -13.98
N SER A 463 -26.28 5.85 -15.06
CA SER A 463 -27.05 6.02 -16.30
C SER A 463 -28.55 5.81 -16.17
N ILE A 464 -29.02 5.10 -15.13
CA ILE A 464 -30.45 4.89 -14.83
C ILE A 464 -30.95 5.81 -13.71
N GLY A 465 -30.19 6.84 -13.34
CA GLY A 465 -30.56 7.82 -12.30
C GLY A 465 -30.47 7.30 -10.86
N LYS A 466 -29.76 6.19 -10.62
CA LYS A 466 -29.65 5.54 -9.31
C LYS A 466 -28.27 5.75 -8.66
N PHE A 467 -27.67 6.93 -8.82
CA PHE A 467 -26.32 7.22 -8.31
C PHE A 467 -26.21 6.99 -6.78
N LYS A 468 -27.17 7.49 -6.00
CA LYS A 468 -27.20 7.32 -4.53
C LYS A 468 -27.15 5.85 -4.07
N TRP A 469 -27.76 4.94 -4.84
CA TRP A 469 -27.80 3.51 -4.50
C TRP A 469 -26.43 2.83 -4.56
N VAL A 470 -25.47 3.39 -5.30
CA VAL A 470 -24.09 2.87 -5.36
C VAL A 470 -23.48 2.82 -3.96
N PHE A 471 -23.69 3.86 -3.15
CA PHE A 471 -23.19 3.95 -1.78
C PHE A 471 -23.91 2.96 -0.85
N VAL A 472 -25.22 2.81 -0.99
CA VAL A 472 -26.01 1.86 -0.19
C VAL A 472 -25.57 0.42 -0.47
N ILE A 473 -25.46 0.05 -1.74
CA ILE A 473 -25.04 -1.30 -2.17
C ILE A 473 -23.61 -1.58 -1.70
N SER A 474 -22.68 -0.64 -1.91
CA SER A 474 -21.30 -0.77 -1.47
C SER A 474 -21.19 -0.96 0.05
N GLY A 475 -21.90 -0.13 0.84
CA GLY A 475 -21.91 -0.24 2.29
C GLY A 475 -22.50 -1.55 2.78
N ALA A 476 -23.66 -1.95 2.24
CA ALA A 476 -24.36 -3.18 2.65
C ALA A 476 -23.53 -4.44 2.41
N ILE A 477 -22.93 -4.59 1.21
CA ILE A 477 -22.09 -5.76 0.89
C ILE A 477 -20.93 -5.87 1.88
N LYS A 478 -20.28 -4.76 2.21
CA LYS A 478 -19.12 -4.79 3.12
C LYS A 478 -19.48 -5.06 4.58
N VAL A 479 -20.63 -4.57 5.06
CA VAL A 479 -21.13 -4.91 6.41
C VAL A 479 -21.36 -6.42 6.50
N VAL A 480 -21.95 -7.02 5.47
CA VAL A 480 -22.15 -8.48 5.40
C VAL A 480 -20.81 -9.21 5.38
N CYS A 481 -19.85 -8.79 4.54
CA CYS A 481 -18.51 -9.39 4.49
C CYS A 481 -17.78 -9.32 5.84
N ALA A 482 -17.82 -8.17 6.52
CA ALA A 482 -17.19 -8.00 7.82
C ALA A 482 -17.83 -8.90 8.89
N SER A 483 -19.15 -9.05 8.86
CA SER A 483 -19.90 -9.93 9.78
C SER A 483 -19.58 -11.40 9.53
N LEU A 484 -19.48 -11.82 8.27
CA LEU A 484 -19.10 -13.19 7.90
C LEU A 484 -17.63 -13.50 8.22
N LEU A 485 -16.73 -12.51 8.09
CA LEU A 485 -15.34 -12.67 8.50
C LEU A 485 -15.26 -12.91 10.02
N LEU A 486 -16.03 -12.15 10.80
CA LEU A 486 -16.08 -12.30 12.26
C LEU A 486 -16.58 -13.70 12.65
N SER A 487 -17.68 -14.16 12.05
CA SER A 487 -18.23 -15.49 12.37
C SER A 487 -17.26 -16.61 12.02
N HIS A 488 -16.57 -16.52 10.88
CA HIS A 488 -15.58 -17.53 10.48
C HIS A 488 -14.36 -17.57 11.39
N VAL A 489 -13.87 -16.43 11.88
CA VAL A 489 -12.73 -16.38 12.79
C VAL A 489 -13.13 -16.83 14.20
N CYS A 490 -14.27 -16.36 14.73
CA CYS A 490 -14.74 -16.80 16.05
C CYS A 490 -15.05 -18.31 16.10
N ALA A 491 -15.56 -18.89 15.01
CA ALA A 491 -15.76 -20.33 14.90
C ALA A 491 -14.44 -21.14 14.86
N ALA A 492 -13.32 -20.51 14.52
CA ALA A 492 -12.00 -21.14 14.54
C ALA A 492 -11.41 -21.21 15.97
N ASP A 493 -11.54 -20.13 16.76
CA ASP A 493 -11.06 -20.07 18.15
C ASP A 493 -11.94 -20.88 19.12
N GLY A 494 -13.23 -21.07 18.80
CA GLY A 494 -14.15 -21.87 19.61
C GLY A 494 -13.95 -23.40 19.53
N GLY A 495 -13.07 -23.88 18.64
CA GLY A 495 -12.76 -25.31 18.49
C GLY A 495 -11.54 -25.81 19.27
N GLU A 496 -10.83 -24.92 19.96
CA GLU A 496 -9.66 -25.23 20.82
C GLU A 496 -9.91 -24.91 22.31
N ARG A 497 -11.16 -24.99 22.77
CA ARG A 497 -11.50 -24.94 24.21
C ARG A 497 -12.01 -26.26 24.73
#